data_AF-A0A3R8JTL2-F1
#
_entry.id   AF-A0A3R8JTL2-F1
#
_cell.length_a   1.000
_cell.length_b   1.000
_cell.length_c   1.000
_cell.angle_alpha   90.00
_cell.angle_beta   90.00
_cell.angle_gamma   90.00
#
_symmetry.space_group_name_H-M   'P 1'
#
loop_
_entity.id
_entity.type
_entity.pdbx_description
1 polymer ?
#
loop_
_entity_poly.entity_id
_entity_poly.type
_entity_poly.pdbx_seq_one_letter_code
_entity_poly.pdbx_strand_id
1 'polypeptide(L)'
;MAYDIKEKIKNDLNTYDLILLVDSDDSLSDGGLMGKLLNSQAYRRSEKKILVLPAEKHMDLVSLYHTYEFSDRFRVIGRSSQYGGLFNYVDNGLLTEQEVFELILR
;
A
#
# COMPACT_ATOMS: atom_id res chain seq x y z
N MET A 1 -0.54 26.56 -3.82
CA MET A 1 -0.27 25.15 -4.19
C MET A 1 -0.63 24.15 -3.08
N ALA A 2 -0.48 24.44 -1.78
CA ALA A 2 -0.86 23.52 -0.70
C ALA A 2 -2.39 23.28 -0.52
N TYR A 3 -3.24 24.18 -1.05
CA TYR A 3 -4.70 24.05 -0.95
C TYR A 3 -5.25 22.90 -1.83
N ASP A 4 -4.65 22.73 -3.00
CA ASP A 4 -5.07 21.76 -4.02
C ASP A 4 -4.82 20.31 -3.58
N ILE A 5 -3.68 20.08 -2.92
CA ILE A 5 -3.30 18.77 -2.38
C ILE A 5 -4.25 18.33 -1.27
N LYS A 6 -4.64 19.24 -0.36
CA LYS A 6 -5.58 18.91 0.73
C LYS A 6 -6.96 18.53 0.21
N GLU A 7 -7.46 19.23 -0.80
CA GLU A 7 -8.74 18.88 -1.42
C GLU A 7 -8.68 17.55 -2.16
N LYS A 8 -7.59 17.28 -2.89
CA LYS A 8 -7.38 16.00 -3.55
C LYS A 8 -7.37 14.84 -2.56
N ILE A 9 -6.61 14.96 -1.48
CA ILE A 9 -6.53 13.92 -0.43
C ILE A 9 -7.89 13.71 0.23
N LYS A 10 -8.62 14.79 0.50
CA LYS A 10 -9.98 14.71 1.05
C LYS A 10 -10.94 14.01 0.09
N ASN A 11 -10.82 14.27 -1.21
CA ASN A 11 -11.62 13.59 -2.23
C ASN A 11 -11.26 12.10 -2.35
N ASP A 12 -9.97 11.77 -2.30
CA ASP A 12 -9.49 10.39 -2.32
C ASP A 12 -9.99 9.63 -1.08
N LEU A 13 -9.94 10.27 0.11
CA LEU A 13 -10.52 9.74 1.35
C LEU A 13 -12.06 9.67 1.34
N ASN A 14 -12.76 10.38 0.46
CA ASN A 14 -14.21 10.18 0.33
C ASN A 14 -14.57 9.08 -0.67
N THR A 15 -13.64 8.75 -1.57
CA THR A 15 -13.90 7.86 -2.70
C THR A 15 -13.41 6.44 -2.44
N TYR A 16 -12.27 6.30 -1.77
CA TYR A 16 -11.58 5.04 -1.56
C TYR A 16 -11.62 4.63 -0.10
N ASP A 17 -11.90 3.36 0.15
CA ASP A 17 -11.91 2.79 1.49
C ASP A 17 -10.48 2.64 2.03
N LEU A 18 -9.53 2.38 1.13
CA LEU A 18 -8.12 2.17 1.43
C LEU A 18 -7.23 2.82 0.37
N ILE A 19 -6.24 3.58 0.81
CA ILE A 19 -5.16 4.14 -0.01
C ILE A 19 -3.87 3.41 0.37
N LEU A 20 -3.26 2.78 -0.62
CA LEU A 20 -2.12 1.91 -0.46
C LEU A 20 -0.92 2.46 -1.22
N LEU A 21 0.12 2.81 -0.47
CA LEU A 21 1.36 3.35 -1.00
C LEU A 21 2.37 2.20 -1.15
N VAL A 22 2.77 1.90 -2.39
CA VAL A 22 3.73 0.84 -2.70
C VAL A 22 5.10 1.44 -2.87
N ASP A 23 6.04 0.99 -2.06
CA ASP A 23 7.45 1.37 -2.20
C ASP A 23 8.07 0.69 -3.42
N SER A 24 8.83 1.46 -4.21
CA SER A 24 9.33 1.04 -5.53
C SER A 24 10.59 0.16 -5.46
N ASP A 25 11.17 -0.05 -4.27
CA ASP A 25 12.43 -0.79 -4.10
C ASP A 25 12.35 -2.28 -4.55
N ASP A 26 11.15 -2.77 -4.89
CA ASP A 26 10.92 -4.13 -5.40
C ASP A 26 11.23 -4.23 -6.92
N SER A 27 12.50 -4.01 -7.28
CA SER A 27 13.05 -4.09 -8.64
C SER A 27 13.25 -5.52 -9.18
N LEU A 28 12.73 -6.53 -8.47
CA LEU A 28 13.03 -7.95 -8.71
C LEU A 28 11.98 -8.71 -9.55
N SER A 29 10.94 -8.08 -10.08
CA SER A 29 9.90 -8.80 -10.86
C SER A 29 9.23 -7.94 -11.94
N ASP A 30 8.86 -8.56 -13.06
CA ASP A 30 8.04 -7.96 -14.12
C ASP A 30 6.71 -7.46 -13.52
N GLY A 31 6.55 -6.13 -13.40
CA GLY A 31 5.40 -5.48 -12.78
C GLY A 31 5.51 -5.13 -11.27
N GLY A 32 6.58 -5.52 -10.59
CA GLY A 32 6.84 -5.20 -9.17
C GLY A 32 5.78 -5.67 -8.17
N LEU A 33 5.90 -5.23 -6.92
CA LEU A 33 4.95 -5.54 -5.83
C LEU A 33 3.53 -5.07 -6.16
N MET A 34 3.43 -3.89 -6.77
CA MET A 34 2.16 -3.31 -7.23
C MET A 34 1.46 -4.22 -8.23
N GLY A 35 2.17 -4.74 -9.24
CA GLY A 35 1.61 -5.66 -10.22
C GLY A 35 1.16 -6.98 -9.62
N LYS A 36 1.94 -7.54 -8.67
CA LYS A 36 1.55 -8.75 -7.93
C LYS A 36 0.28 -8.54 -7.11
N LEU A 37 0.17 -7.42 -6.40
CA LEU A 37 -1.01 -7.09 -5.61
C LEU A 37 -2.25 -6.96 -6.50
N LEU A 38 -2.17 -6.18 -7.59
CA LEU A 38 -3.30 -5.95 -8.49
C LEU A 38 -3.79 -7.24 -9.18
N ASN A 39 -2.87 -8.19 -9.43
CA ASN A 39 -3.20 -9.49 -10.01
C ASN A 39 -3.59 -10.56 -8.98
N SER A 40 -3.43 -10.28 -7.68
CA SER A 40 -3.68 -11.24 -6.61
C SER A 40 -5.18 -11.60 -6.51
N GLN A 41 -5.46 -12.82 -6.02
CA GLN A 41 -6.84 -13.19 -5.71
C GLN A 41 -7.39 -12.37 -4.54
N ALA A 42 -6.53 -11.93 -3.62
CA ALA A 42 -6.90 -11.09 -2.49
C ALA A 42 -7.53 -9.76 -2.97
N TYR A 43 -6.90 -9.10 -3.94
CA TYR A 43 -7.41 -7.85 -4.51
C TYR A 43 -8.74 -8.04 -5.23
N ARG A 44 -8.90 -9.14 -5.99
CA ARG A 44 -10.15 -9.45 -6.70
C ARG A 44 -11.31 -9.80 -5.78
N ARG A 45 -11.04 -10.36 -4.60
CA ARG A 45 -12.05 -10.72 -3.59
C ARG A 45 -12.42 -9.55 -2.69
N SER A 46 -11.60 -8.51 -2.64
CA SER A 46 -11.87 -7.34 -1.82
C SER A 46 -13.04 -6.54 -2.39
N GLU A 47 -14.05 -6.28 -1.57
CA GLU A 47 -15.17 -5.38 -1.91
C GLU A 47 -14.79 -3.89 -1.74
N LYS A 48 -13.63 -3.60 -1.13
CA LYS A 48 -13.13 -2.24 -0.88
C LYS A 48 -12.70 -1.56 -2.18
N LYS A 49 -13.01 -0.28 -2.31
CA LYS A 49 -12.41 0.62 -3.29
C LYS A 49 -11.00 0.97 -2.85
N ILE A 50 -10.01 0.37 -3.50
CA ILE A 50 -8.60 0.54 -3.15
C ILE A 50 -7.92 1.44 -4.18
N LEU A 51 -7.20 2.45 -3.72
CA LEU A 51 -6.31 3.27 -4.53
C LEU A 51 -4.87 2.84 -4.29
N VAL A 52 -4.17 2.38 -5.33
CA VAL A 52 -2.77 1.96 -5.24
C VAL A 52 -1.87 3.00 -5.91
N LEU A 53 -0.92 3.55 -5.17
CA LEU A 53 -0.02 4.62 -5.63
C LEU A 53 1.44 4.29 -5.29
N PRO A 54 2.41 4.75 -6.11
CA PRO A 54 3.83 4.60 -5.77
C PRO A 54 4.25 5.58 -4.65
N ALA A 55 4.82 5.08 -3.57
CA ALA A 55 5.17 5.88 -2.39
C ALA A 55 6.13 7.04 -2.70
N GLU A 56 7.11 6.80 -3.57
CA GLU A 56 8.14 7.78 -3.97
C GLU A 56 7.56 9.06 -4.59
N LYS A 57 6.45 8.95 -5.32
CA LYS A 57 5.80 10.11 -5.96
C LYS A 57 4.82 10.82 -5.04
N HIS A 58 4.57 10.27 -3.86
CA HIS A 58 3.54 10.68 -2.94
C HIS A 58 4.06 10.81 -1.50
N MET A 59 5.26 11.39 -1.34
CA MET A 59 5.87 11.61 -0.02
C MET A 59 4.97 12.41 0.94
N ASP A 60 4.18 13.35 0.42
CA ASP A 60 3.19 14.09 1.21
C ASP A 60 2.14 13.14 1.84
N LEU A 61 1.73 12.08 1.13
CA LEU A 61 0.82 11.06 1.66
C LEU A 61 1.52 10.13 2.65
N VAL A 62 2.79 9.81 2.42
CA VAL A 62 3.60 9.04 3.38
C VAL A 62 3.67 9.79 4.72
N SER A 63 3.77 11.12 4.69
CA SER A 63 3.76 11.91 5.94
C SER A 63 2.45 11.75 6.72
N LEU A 64 1.31 11.58 6.04
CA LEU A 64 0.00 11.33 6.66
C LEU A 64 -0.15 9.93 7.23
N TYR A 65 0.52 8.93 6.66
CA TYR A 65 0.57 7.60 7.24
C TYR A 65 1.12 7.64 8.69
N HIS A 66 2.08 8.53 8.95
CA HIS A 66 2.66 8.70 10.28
C HIS A 66 1.75 9.42 11.28
N THR A 67 0.61 9.99 10.87
CA THR A 67 -0.21 10.83 11.77
C THR A 67 -1.26 10.07 12.59
N TYR A 68 -1.26 8.74 12.64
CA TYR A 68 -2.22 7.84 13.35
C TYR A 68 -3.71 7.98 12.97
N GLU A 69 -4.21 9.21 12.78
CA GLU A 69 -5.58 9.61 12.45
C GLU A 69 -6.11 8.96 11.17
N PHE A 70 -5.22 8.50 10.29
CA PHE A 70 -5.59 7.85 9.03
C PHE A 70 -4.92 6.49 8.83
N SER A 71 -4.40 5.88 9.90
CA SER A 71 -3.65 4.61 9.84
C SER A 71 -4.51 3.40 9.40
N ASP A 72 -5.83 3.49 9.54
CA ASP A 72 -6.80 2.52 9.06
C ASP A 72 -7.02 2.62 7.54
N ARG A 73 -6.84 3.82 6.98
CA ARG A 73 -7.14 4.16 5.58
C ARG A 73 -5.90 4.37 4.71
N PHE A 74 -4.74 4.65 5.29
CA PHE A 74 -3.45 4.68 4.60
C PHE A 74 -2.59 3.52 5.07
N ARG A 75 -2.07 2.75 4.12
CA ARG A 75 -1.07 1.72 4.39
C ARG A 75 0.10 1.90 3.44
N VAL A 76 1.31 1.89 3.98
CA VAL A 76 2.54 1.83 3.18
C VAL A 76 3.00 0.38 3.18
N ILE A 77 3.25 -0.17 1.99
CA ILE A 77 3.80 -1.52 1.84
C ILE A 77 5.04 -1.47 0.96
N GLY A 78 6.06 -2.22 1.36
CA GLY A 78 7.33 -2.28 0.67
C GLY A 78 8.19 -3.41 1.20
N ARG A 79 9.15 -3.85 0.40
CA ARG A 79 10.21 -4.76 0.83
C ARG A 79 11.40 -3.95 1.35
N SER A 80 11.22 -3.26 2.47
CA SER A 80 12.35 -2.57 3.10
C SER A 80 13.30 -3.62 3.70
N SER A 81 14.60 -3.48 3.43
CA SER A 81 15.64 -4.31 4.05
C SER A 81 15.99 -3.89 5.49
N GLN A 82 15.60 -2.68 5.90
CA GLN A 82 15.98 -2.11 7.20
C GLN A 82 15.06 -2.48 8.37
N TYR A 83 13.77 -2.70 8.11
CA TYR A 83 12.79 -3.05 9.15
C TYR A 83 11.96 -4.26 8.73
N GLY A 84 11.69 -5.17 9.68
CA GLY A 84 10.93 -6.40 9.47
C GLY A 84 9.50 -6.15 8.98
N GLY A 85 9.31 -6.05 7.67
CA GLY A 85 7.99 -5.92 7.04
C GLY A 85 7.27 -7.26 6.90
N LEU A 86 5.98 -7.23 6.54
CA LEU A 86 5.19 -8.46 6.28
C LEU A 86 5.83 -9.36 5.23
N PHE A 87 6.53 -8.78 4.25
CA PHE A 87 7.23 -9.55 3.21
C PHE A 87 8.47 -10.29 3.73
N ASN A 88 9.05 -9.89 4.86
CA ASN A 88 10.14 -10.67 5.46
C ASN A 88 9.65 -12.03 5.95
N TYR A 89 8.38 -12.13 6.38
CA TYR A 89 7.78 -13.43 6.70
C TYR A 89 7.62 -14.29 5.46
N VAL A 90 7.42 -13.69 4.28
CA VAL A 90 7.41 -14.42 3.01
C VAL A 90 8.81 -14.92 2.68
N ASP A 91 9.81 -14.07 2.80
CA ASP A 91 11.20 -14.43 2.50
C ASP A 91 11.75 -15.52 3.44
N ASN A 92 11.22 -15.61 4.67
CA ASN A 92 11.54 -16.67 5.64
C ASN A 92 10.61 -17.89 5.55
N GLY A 93 9.67 -17.93 4.59
CA GLY A 93 8.74 -19.05 4.39
C GLY A 93 7.68 -19.20 5.48
N LEU A 94 7.47 -18.17 6.30
CA LEU A 94 6.45 -18.13 7.36
C LEU A 94 5.07 -17.74 6.83
N LEU A 95 5.01 -16.99 5.73
CA LEU A 95 3.78 -16.60 5.03
C LEU A 95 3.96 -16.75 3.52
N THR A 96 2.86 -16.83 2.79
CA THR A 96 2.81 -16.69 1.33
C THR A 96 2.50 -15.23 0.94
N GLU A 97 2.85 -14.83 -0.28
CA GLU A 97 2.50 -13.49 -0.79
C GLU A 97 0.97 -13.27 -0.76
N GLN A 98 0.19 -14.31 -1.05
CA GLN A 98 -1.27 -14.26 -1.01
C GLN A 98 -1.79 -13.97 0.40
N GLU A 99 -1.27 -14.65 1.43
CA GLU A 99 -1.66 -14.40 2.83
C GLU A 99 -1.30 -12.97 3.26
N VAL A 100 -0.13 -12.49 2.85
CA VAL A 100 0.27 -11.09 3.11
C VAL A 100 -0.69 -10.11 2.44
N PHE A 101 -1.08 -10.34 1.18
CA PHE A 101 -2.06 -9.49 0.51
C PHE A 101 -3.43 -9.54 1.17
N GLU A 102 -3.89 -10.71 1.64
CA GLU A 102 -5.14 -10.82 2.38
C GLU A 102 -5.09 -10.02 3.70
N LEU A 103 -3.98 -10.08 4.43
CA LEU A 103 -3.77 -9.27 5.65
C LEU A 103 -3.74 -7.77 5.36
N ILE A 104 -3.05 -7.36 4.28
CA ILE A 104 -2.96 -5.96 3.85
C ILE A 104 -4.30 -5.40 3.39
N LEU A 105 -5.19 -6.23 2.85
CA LEU A 105 -6.49 -5.80 2.32
C LEU A 105 -7.65 -5.97 3.33
N ARG A 106 -7.43 -6.73 4.41
CA ARG A 106 -8.38 -6.87 5.52
C ARG A 106 -8.67 -5.54 6.19
#